data_AF-A0A7S4I3H3-F1
#
_entry.id   AF-A0A7S4I3H3-F1
#
_cell.length_a   1.000
_cell.length_b   1.000
_cell.length_c   1.000
_cell.angle_alpha   90.00
_cell.angle_beta   90.00
_cell.angle_gamma   90.00
#
_symmetry.space_group_name_H-M   'P 1'
#
loop_
_entity.id
_entity.type
_entity.pdbx_description
1 polymer ?
#
loop_
_entity_poly.entity_id
_entity_poly.type
_entity_poly.pdbx_seq_one_letter_code
_entity_poly.pdbx_strand_id
1 'polypeptide(L)'
;MSAWARSNEPHRAEMARALLEEMKELGEDDPSLRPGLYHYNWAINACTGHIALGDGDLPSVPGADASRDDESRRAFEIALETYHYVVGISDDGIDEGNGIGGGGSFLEEVGNDDEEEDVTGEGGPGGGEESRRASAGSNGRSRRGRHNSPRTLRPDSRTYAFFLKAIATNPSVRRDERAQLAERTFLRCQRAGLVSREVVQQLMRACPRPQQYMSLVGTFGRYPVDVDDLPDKWSRNNARRGG
;
A
#
# COMPACT_ATOMS: atom_id res chain seq x y z
N MET A 1 23.85 -3.76 1.42
CA MET A 1 22.48 -4.31 1.21
C MET A 1 22.03 -4.43 -0.25
N SER A 2 22.72 -3.87 -1.25
CA SER A 2 22.28 -3.97 -2.67
C SER A 2 22.69 -5.26 -3.40
N ALA A 3 23.60 -6.07 -2.83
CA ALA A 3 24.08 -7.30 -3.46
C ALA A 3 23.00 -8.39 -3.55
N TRP A 4 22.14 -8.53 -2.53
CA TRP A 4 21.14 -9.60 -2.47
C TRP A 4 19.85 -9.31 -3.22
N ALA A 5 19.42 -8.05 -3.34
CA ALA A 5 18.24 -7.73 -4.17
C ALA A 5 18.46 -7.99 -5.67
N ARG A 6 19.72 -8.21 -6.09
CA ARG A 6 20.09 -8.56 -7.46
C ARG A 6 20.62 -9.99 -7.59
N SER A 7 20.87 -10.70 -6.49
CA SER A 7 21.26 -12.11 -6.57
C SER A 7 20.01 -12.95 -6.86
N ASN A 8 20.18 -13.97 -7.69
CA ASN A 8 19.12 -14.93 -8.02
C ASN A 8 18.97 -15.97 -6.89
N GLU A 9 19.11 -15.53 -5.63
CA GLU A 9 19.10 -16.42 -4.46
C GLU A 9 17.66 -16.90 -4.21
N PRO A 10 17.44 -18.22 -4.06
CA PRO A 10 16.22 -18.71 -3.44
C PRO A 10 16.10 -18.12 -2.02
N HIS A 11 14.89 -17.93 -1.50
CA HIS A 11 14.63 -17.39 -0.14
C HIS A 11 14.93 -15.90 0.09
N ARG A 12 15.27 -15.09 -0.92
CA ARG A 12 15.53 -13.66 -0.75
C ARG A 12 14.41 -12.87 -0.06
N ALA A 13 13.14 -13.30 -0.22
CA ALA A 13 12.00 -12.69 0.47
C ALA A 13 12.02 -12.99 1.97
N GLU A 14 12.30 -14.23 2.35
CA GLU A 14 12.44 -14.68 3.73
C GLU A 14 13.65 -14.00 4.40
N MET A 15 14.79 -13.91 3.71
CA MET A 15 15.96 -13.17 4.19
C MET A 15 15.66 -11.68 4.39
N ALA A 16 14.90 -11.08 3.48
CA ALA A 16 14.54 -9.66 3.62
C ALA A 16 13.63 -9.41 4.81
N ARG A 17 12.70 -10.34 5.09
CA ARG A 17 11.87 -10.32 6.29
C ARG A 17 12.71 -10.49 7.56
N ALA A 18 13.58 -11.49 7.60
CA ALA A 18 14.43 -11.77 8.75
C ALA A 18 15.32 -10.55 9.09
N LEU A 19 15.91 -9.91 8.08
CA LEU A 19 16.68 -8.69 8.27
C LEU A 19 15.82 -7.53 8.81
N LEU A 20 14.59 -7.37 8.32
CA LEU A 20 13.68 -6.35 8.86
C LEU A 20 13.29 -6.64 10.31
N GLU A 21 13.11 -7.90 10.69
CA GLU A 21 12.83 -8.30 12.08
C GLU A 21 14.03 -8.03 12.98
N GLU A 22 15.24 -8.44 12.57
CA GLU A 22 16.49 -8.14 13.29
C GLU A 22 16.69 -6.63 13.48
N MET A 23 16.48 -5.82 12.44
CA MET A 23 16.57 -4.36 12.55
C MET A 23 15.52 -3.77 13.49
N LYS A 24 14.32 -4.36 13.59
CA LYS A 24 13.29 -3.91 14.54
C LYS A 24 13.74 -4.20 15.97
N GLU A 25 14.27 -5.39 16.23
CA GLU A 25 14.78 -5.84 17.53
C GLU A 25 15.96 -4.97 17.99
N LEU A 26 17.00 -4.83 17.16
CA LEU A 26 18.14 -3.94 17.44
C LEU A 26 17.68 -2.48 17.61
N GLY A 27 16.63 -2.11 16.88
CA GLY A 27 15.98 -0.81 16.98
C GLY A 27 15.27 -0.52 18.30
N GLU A 28 14.98 -1.54 19.12
CA GLU A 28 14.41 -1.35 20.46
C GLU A 28 15.44 -0.70 21.39
N ASP A 29 16.69 -1.16 21.32
CA ASP A 29 17.80 -0.67 22.13
C ASP A 29 18.49 0.56 21.50
N ASP A 30 18.74 0.53 20.19
CA ASP A 30 19.35 1.63 19.45
C ASP A 30 18.43 2.14 18.34
N PRO A 31 17.74 3.29 18.54
CA PRO A 31 16.84 3.86 17.55
C PRO A 31 17.47 4.16 16.18
N SER A 32 18.81 4.26 16.08
CA SER A 32 19.51 4.47 14.81
C SER A 32 19.55 3.22 13.92
N LEU A 33 19.37 2.03 14.51
CA LEU A 33 19.35 0.74 13.79
C LEU A 33 17.95 0.35 13.30
N ARG A 34 16.91 1.11 13.65
CA ARG A 34 15.53 0.84 13.20
C ARG A 34 15.43 0.85 11.68
N PRO A 35 14.61 -0.03 11.08
CA PRO A 35 14.40 -0.01 9.64
C PRO A 35 13.67 1.27 9.23
N GLY A 36 14.33 2.07 8.39
CA GLY A 36 13.70 3.17 7.65
C GLY A 36 12.96 2.72 6.38
N LEU A 37 12.27 3.65 5.73
CA LEU A 37 11.51 3.42 4.47
C LEU A 37 12.31 2.68 3.39
N TYR A 38 13.59 3.01 3.26
CA TYR A 38 14.49 2.37 2.30
C TYR A 38 14.55 0.85 2.48
N HIS A 39 14.63 0.37 3.73
CA HIS A 39 14.72 -1.06 4.05
C HIS A 39 13.40 -1.78 3.71
N TYR A 40 12.27 -1.14 3.99
CA TYR A 40 10.95 -1.68 3.63
C TYR A 40 10.74 -1.74 2.11
N ASN A 41 11.07 -0.66 1.39
CA ASN A 41 11.03 -0.65 -0.07
C ASN A 41 11.92 -1.75 -0.67
N TRP A 42 13.10 -1.96 -0.09
CA TRP A 42 13.99 -3.04 -0.48
C TRP A 42 13.36 -4.43 -0.23
N ALA A 43 12.69 -4.65 0.90
CA ALA A 43 12.00 -5.90 1.20
C ALA A 43 10.82 -6.18 0.25
N ILE A 44 10.00 -5.18 -0.06
CA ILE A 44 8.93 -5.31 -1.07
C ILE A 44 9.54 -5.69 -2.43
N ASN A 45 10.63 -5.03 -2.84
CA ASN A 45 11.29 -5.34 -4.11
C ASN A 45 11.97 -6.72 -4.08
N ALA A 46 12.49 -7.19 -2.94
CA ALA A 46 13.03 -8.54 -2.79
C ALA A 46 11.94 -9.60 -3.02
N CYS A 47 10.67 -9.29 -2.78
CA CYS A 47 9.56 -10.19 -3.10
C CYS A 47 9.21 -10.24 -4.61
N THR A 48 9.82 -9.39 -5.45
CA THR A 48 9.54 -9.32 -6.90
C THR A 48 10.37 -10.32 -7.71
N GLY A 49 10.16 -11.63 -7.51
CA GLY A 49 11.08 -12.70 -7.89
C GLY A 49 10.85 -13.39 -9.25
N HIS A 50 11.74 -13.12 -10.21
CA HIS A 50 12.33 -14.02 -11.22
C HIS A 50 11.47 -14.94 -12.12
N ILE A 51 10.22 -14.60 -12.47
CA ILE A 51 9.42 -15.38 -13.46
C ILE A 51 9.43 -14.74 -14.86
N ALA A 52 10.59 -14.29 -15.34
CA ALA A 52 10.69 -13.67 -16.67
C ALA A 52 11.72 -14.30 -17.61
N LEU A 53 12.51 -15.29 -17.20
CA LEU A 53 13.36 -16.03 -18.14
C LEU A 53 13.21 -17.52 -17.87
N GLY A 54 12.19 -18.10 -18.49
CA GLY A 54 12.31 -19.46 -18.95
C GLY A 54 13.39 -19.47 -20.02
N ASP A 55 14.61 -19.84 -19.63
CA ASP A 55 15.40 -20.66 -20.53
C ASP A 55 14.64 -21.98 -20.65
N GLY A 56 14.21 -22.26 -21.87
CA GLY A 56 13.32 -23.35 -22.20
C GLY A 56 13.86 -24.72 -21.78
N ASP A 57 12.92 -25.65 -21.75
CA ASP A 57 13.19 -27.07 -22.03
C ASP A 57 13.79 -27.94 -20.92
N LEU A 58 13.54 -27.61 -19.64
CA LEU A 58 13.65 -28.62 -18.58
C LEU A 58 12.29 -29.28 -18.32
N PRO A 59 12.22 -30.63 -18.37
CA PRO A 59 10.98 -31.35 -18.09
C PRO A 59 10.51 -31.01 -16.67
N SER A 60 9.24 -30.62 -16.56
CA SER A 60 8.58 -30.38 -15.27
C SER A 60 8.71 -31.63 -14.41
N VAL A 61 9.54 -31.55 -13.37
CA VAL A 61 9.60 -32.59 -12.35
C VAL A 61 8.30 -32.50 -11.55
N PRO A 62 7.48 -33.57 -11.47
CA PRO A 62 6.26 -33.55 -10.65
C PRO A 62 6.62 -33.21 -9.19
N GLY A 63 6.05 -32.13 -8.65
CA GLY A 63 6.30 -31.67 -7.27
C GLY A 63 7.27 -30.49 -7.13
N ALA A 64 8.03 -30.14 -8.17
CA ALA A 64 8.83 -28.91 -8.19
C ALA A 64 7.95 -27.66 -8.42
N ASP A 65 6.78 -27.85 -9.03
CA ASP A 65 5.74 -26.85 -9.26
C ASP A 65 5.08 -26.40 -7.94
N ALA A 66 4.64 -27.34 -7.10
CA ALA A 66 3.96 -27.03 -5.84
C ALA A 66 4.87 -26.25 -4.86
N SER A 67 6.14 -26.63 -4.75
CA SER A 67 7.12 -25.92 -3.91
C SER A 67 7.34 -24.47 -4.39
N ARG A 68 7.39 -24.25 -5.71
CA ARG A 68 7.58 -22.93 -6.32
C ARG A 68 6.34 -22.04 -6.15
N ASP A 69 5.15 -22.62 -6.20
CA ASP A 69 3.89 -21.91 -5.96
C ASP A 69 3.76 -21.48 -4.50
N ASP A 70 4.18 -22.32 -3.56
CA ASP A 70 4.23 -22.00 -2.13
C ASP A 70 5.27 -20.91 -1.82
N GLU A 71 6.47 -20.98 -2.42
CA GLU A 71 7.48 -19.91 -2.27
C GLU A 71 6.97 -18.58 -2.84
N SER A 72 6.34 -18.63 -4.02
CA SER A 72 5.72 -17.45 -4.64
C SER A 72 4.63 -16.85 -3.76
N ARG A 73 3.76 -17.70 -3.19
CA ARG A 73 2.69 -17.25 -2.30
C ARG A 73 3.25 -16.60 -1.04
N ARG A 74 4.23 -17.22 -0.38
CA ARG A 74 4.91 -16.65 0.80
C ARG A 74 5.60 -15.32 0.48
N ALA A 75 6.29 -15.23 -0.65
CA ALA A 75 6.92 -13.98 -1.07
C ALA A 75 5.87 -12.88 -1.27
N PHE A 76 4.70 -13.20 -1.83
CA PHE A 76 3.61 -12.24 -1.97
C PHE A 76 3.05 -11.79 -0.62
N GLU A 77 2.81 -12.73 0.29
CA GLU A 77 2.33 -12.45 1.65
C GLU A 77 3.29 -11.49 2.38
N ILE A 78 4.61 -11.74 2.31
CA ILE A 78 5.63 -10.83 2.86
C ILE A 78 5.56 -9.44 2.22
N ALA A 79 5.40 -9.36 0.89
CA ALA A 79 5.28 -8.08 0.19
C ALA A 79 4.04 -7.30 0.65
N LEU A 80 2.91 -8.00 0.80
CA LEU A 80 1.62 -7.43 1.19
C LEU A 80 1.67 -6.91 2.64
N GLU A 81 2.14 -7.73 3.58
CA GLU A 81 2.33 -7.33 4.99
C GLU A 81 3.24 -6.11 5.10
N THR A 82 4.36 -6.13 4.37
CA THR A 82 5.34 -5.04 4.35
C THR A 82 4.73 -3.75 3.78
N TYR A 83 3.99 -3.86 2.68
CA TYR A 83 3.29 -2.74 2.06
C TYR A 83 2.23 -2.15 2.99
N HIS A 84 1.40 -2.97 3.61
CA HIS A 84 0.38 -2.53 4.57
C HIS A 84 0.98 -1.81 5.77
N TYR A 85 2.08 -2.34 6.31
CA TYR A 85 2.83 -1.70 7.38
C TYR A 85 3.33 -0.30 6.99
N VAL A 86 3.90 -0.13 5.80
CA VAL A 86 4.43 1.17 5.33
C VAL A 86 3.32 2.17 5.02
N VAL A 87 2.24 1.72 4.39
CA VAL A 87 1.12 2.60 4.00
C VAL A 87 0.22 2.94 5.19
N GLY A 88 0.37 2.25 6.32
CA GLY A 88 -0.47 2.44 7.50
C GLY A 88 -1.88 1.89 7.32
N ILE A 89 -2.00 0.76 6.61
CA ILE A 89 -3.26 0.05 6.47
C ILE A 89 -3.40 -0.84 7.70
N SER A 90 -4.16 -0.38 8.70
CA SER A 90 -4.68 -1.26 9.74
C SER A 90 -5.87 -2.03 9.18
N ASP A 91 -5.99 -3.31 9.52
CA ASP A 91 -7.14 -4.18 9.16
C ASP A 91 -8.49 -3.63 9.64
N ASP A 92 -8.47 -2.65 10.56
CA ASP A 92 -9.64 -2.13 11.27
C ASP A 92 -10.44 -1.04 10.53
N GLY A 93 -10.15 -0.73 9.27
CA GLY A 93 -10.79 0.42 8.63
C GLY A 93 -10.75 0.42 7.12
N ILE A 94 -11.79 -0.17 6.52
CA ILE A 94 -12.36 0.38 5.30
C ILE A 94 -12.64 1.86 5.62
N ASP A 95 -11.83 2.75 5.06
CA ASP A 95 -12.12 4.18 4.99
C ASP A 95 -13.35 4.34 4.08
N GLU A 96 -14.54 4.08 4.62
CA GLU A 96 -15.83 4.45 4.03
C GLU A 96 -16.05 5.98 4.06
N GLY A 97 -15.08 6.74 4.55
CA GLY A 97 -15.21 8.16 4.87
C GLY A 97 -14.50 9.10 3.92
N ASN A 98 -14.39 8.83 2.61
CA ASN A 98 -14.23 9.93 1.65
C ASN A 98 -14.62 9.56 0.21
N GLY A 99 -15.91 9.75 -0.08
CA GLY A 99 -16.40 10.22 -1.37
C GLY A 99 -15.95 9.41 -2.58
N ILE A 100 -16.55 8.23 -2.76
CA ILE A 100 -16.94 7.80 -4.10
C ILE A 100 -18.05 8.78 -4.53
N GLY A 101 -17.65 9.96 -5.00
CA GLY A 101 -18.48 10.73 -5.91
C GLY A 101 -18.69 9.82 -7.11
N GLY A 102 -19.90 9.27 -7.20
CA GLY A 102 -20.30 8.40 -8.29
C GLY A 102 -19.89 9.02 -9.62
N GLY A 103 -19.47 8.18 -10.55
CA GLY A 103 -19.50 8.50 -11.96
C GLY A 103 -20.96 8.75 -12.37
N GLY A 104 -21.45 9.95 -12.05
CA GLY A 104 -22.64 10.52 -12.64
C GLY A 104 -22.30 10.85 -14.07
N SER A 105 -22.94 10.11 -14.98
CA SER A 105 -23.52 10.63 -16.21
C SER A 105 -23.36 12.15 -16.37
N PHE A 106 -22.35 12.57 -17.13
CA PHE A 106 -22.14 13.96 -17.54
C PHE A 106 -23.08 14.29 -18.72
N LEU A 107 -24.39 14.17 -18.52
CA LEU A 107 -25.45 14.68 -19.39
C LEU A 107 -26.74 14.76 -18.56
N GLU A 108 -27.03 15.94 -18.01
CA GLU A 108 -28.36 16.57 -17.95
C GLU A 108 -28.24 17.89 -17.14
N GLU A 109 -28.20 19.00 -17.87
CA GLU A 109 -28.66 20.30 -17.38
C GLU A 109 -30.19 20.29 -17.44
N VAL A 110 -30.90 20.29 -16.32
CA VAL A 110 -32.17 21.02 -16.14
C VAL A 110 -32.35 21.31 -14.65
N GLY A 111 -32.60 22.58 -14.30
CA GLY A 111 -32.70 23.06 -12.93
C GLY A 111 -33.99 22.68 -12.20
N ASN A 112 -34.04 23.03 -10.92
CA ASN A 112 -35.15 23.73 -10.28
C ASN A 112 -34.72 24.18 -8.86
N ASP A 113 -35.07 25.43 -8.57
CA ASP A 113 -34.98 26.13 -7.30
C ASP A 113 -36.02 25.63 -6.26
N ASP A 114 -35.90 26.20 -5.05
CA ASP A 114 -36.85 26.21 -3.91
C ASP A 114 -36.78 24.95 -3.01
N GLU A 115 -36.75 25.00 -1.67
CA GLU A 115 -37.33 25.95 -0.72
C GLU A 115 -36.69 25.77 0.69
N GLU A 116 -36.88 26.79 1.55
CA GLU A 116 -36.45 26.93 2.94
C GLU A 116 -37.06 25.90 3.92
N GLU A 117 -36.41 25.65 5.08
CA GLU A 117 -37.01 26.03 6.37
C GLU A 117 -36.06 25.84 7.57
N ASP A 118 -36.25 26.80 8.48
CA ASP A 118 -35.68 27.06 9.79
C ASP A 118 -36.23 26.08 10.86
N VAL A 119 -35.55 25.95 12.01
CA VAL A 119 -36.14 25.79 13.36
C VAL A 119 -35.03 25.64 14.39
N THR A 120 -34.93 26.69 15.21
CA THR A 120 -34.21 26.81 16.47
C THR A 120 -34.80 25.96 17.60
N GLY A 121 -33.96 25.47 18.51
CA GLY A 121 -34.41 24.88 19.78
C GLY A 121 -33.33 24.92 20.87
N GLU A 122 -33.40 25.95 21.71
CA GLU A 122 -32.61 26.14 22.94
C GLU A 122 -33.26 25.48 24.17
N GLY A 123 -32.43 25.19 25.18
CA GLY A 123 -32.81 24.92 26.58
C GLY A 123 -32.31 23.56 27.07
N GLY A 124 -31.59 23.40 28.19
CA GLY A 124 -31.19 24.25 29.31
C GLY A 124 -30.44 23.35 30.34
N PRO A 125 -29.83 23.91 31.39
CA PRO A 125 -28.81 23.23 32.20
C PRO A 125 -29.38 22.58 33.48
N GLY A 126 -28.74 21.50 33.94
CA GLY A 126 -29.06 20.84 35.20
C GLY A 126 -27.79 20.33 35.89
N GLY A 127 -27.50 20.87 37.07
CA GLY A 127 -26.32 20.61 37.87
C GLY A 127 -26.40 19.33 38.71
N GLY A 128 -25.27 19.00 39.34
CA GLY A 128 -25.12 17.85 40.23
C GLY A 128 -23.66 17.63 40.64
N GLU A 129 -23.19 18.43 41.61
CA GLU A 129 -22.09 18.05 42.50
C GLU A 129 -22.43 16.76 43.24
N GLU A 130 -21.47 15.84 43.47
CA GLU A 130 -20.81 15.69 44.78
C GLU A 130 -20.05 14.35 44.93
N SER A 131 -18.90 14.46 45.60
CA SER A 131 -18.34 13.52 46.58
C SER A 131 -17.66 12.19 46.15
N ARG A 132 -16.33 12.30 46.11
CA ARG A 132 -15.35 11.60 46.97
C ARG A 132 -15.54 10.09 47.23
N ARG A 133 -14.58 9.29 46.76
CA ARG A 133 -13.84 8.34 47.62
C ARG A 133 -12.52 7.90 46.98
N ALA A 134 -11.45 8.12 47.72
CA ALA A 134 -10.15 7.51 47.49
C ALA A 134 -10.19 6.02 47.86
N SER A 135 -9.52 5.18 47.07
CA SER A 135 -8.94 3.92 47.54
C SER A 135 -7.74 3.57 46.66
N ALA A 136 -6.57 3.56 47.30
CA ALA A 136 -5.32 3.07 46.77
C ALA A 136 -5.41 1.56 46.52
N GLY A 137 -5.13 1.17 45.29
CA GLY A 137 -4.94 -0.22 44.88
C GLY A 137 -3.66 -0.32 44.07
N SER A 138 -2.54 -0.50 44.76
CA SER A 138 -1.28 -0.95 44.17
C SER A 138 -1.52 -2.34 43.61
N ASN A 139 -1.47 -2.50 42.27
CA ASN A 139 -1.18 -3.79 41.66
C ASN A 139 -0.70 -3.63 40.22
N GLY A 140 0.47 -4.21 39.96
CA GLY A 140 0.97 -4.51 38.62
C GLY A 140 1.40 -3.28 37.82
N ARG A 141 2.70 -2.95 37.89
CA ARG A 141 3.40 -2.35 36.74
C ARG A 141 3.35 -3.36 35.59
N SER A 142 2.19 -3.43 34.95
CA SER A 142 2.03 -3.92 33.60
C SER A 142 2.92 -3.01 32.76
N ARG A 143 4.09 -3.53 32.39
CA ARG A 143 4.82 -3.08 31.20
C ARG A 143 3.89 -3.33 30.02
N ARG A 144 2.85 -2.51 29.89
CA ARG A 144 2.20 -2.28 28.61
C ARG A 144 3.32 -1.73 27.76
N GLY A 145 3.86 -2.59 26.90
CA GLY A 145 4.74 -2.18 25.83
C GLY A 145 4.09 -0.93 25.26
N ARG A 146 4.78 0.19 25.39
CA ARG A 146 4.41 1.37 24.61
C ARG A 146 4.45 0.85 23.19
N HIS A 147 3.28 0.61 22.61
CA HIS A 147 3.16 0.37 21.18
C HIS A 147 3.91 1.54 20.56
N ASN A 148 5.10 1.22 20.08
CA ASN A 148 6.06 2.11 19.49
C ASN A 148 5.35 2.59 18.23
N SER A 149 4.50 3.61 18.39
CA SER A 149 3.75 4.19 17.28
C SER A 149 4.81 4.49 16.24
N PRO A 150 4.77 3.82 15.08
CA PRO A 150 5.81 3.99 14.09
C PRO A 150 5.87 5.49 13.84
N ARG A 151 7.05 6.09 13.97
CA ARG A 151 7.29 7.38 13.31
C ARG A 151 6.77 7.15 11.90
N THR A 152 5.72 7.87 11.53
CA THR A 152 4.85 7.50 10.41
C THR A 152 5.73 7.30 9.18
N LEU A 153 5.98 6.04 8.80
CA LEU A 153 6.67 5.77 7.56
C LEU A 153 5.81 6.38 6.48
N ARG A 154 6.38 7.34 5.74
CA ARG A 154 5.65 8.00 4.68
C ARG A 154 5.98 7.26 3.39
N PRO A 155 5.04 6.50 2.80
CA PRO A 155 5.30 5.83 1.54
C PRO A 155 5.75 6.84 0.48
N ASP A 156 6.60 6.38 -0.43
CA ASP A 156 7.03 7.14 -1.60
C ASP A 156 6.58 6.46 -2.89
N SER A 157 6.88 7.06 -4.04
CA SER A 157 6.53 6.49 -5.34
C SER A 157 7.14 5.10 -5.57
N ARG A 158 8.30 4.80 -4.95
CA ARG A 158 8.94 3.47 -5.02
C ARG A 158 8.17 2.42 -4.23
N THR A 159 7.60 2.77 -3.07
CA THR A 159 6.74 1.86 -2.30
C THR A 159 5.60 1.32 -3.17
N TYR A 160 4.87 2.20 -3.86
CA TYR A 160 3.77 1.81 -4.74
C TYR A 160 4.25 1.06 -5.98
N ALA A 161 5.32 1.53 -6.63
CA ALA A 161 5.87 0.87 -7.82
C ALA A 161 6.36 -0.55 -7.54
N PHE A 162 7.08 -0.76 -6.44
CA PHE A 162 7.57 -2.09 -6.06
C PHE A 162 6.43 -3.04 -5.68
N PHE A 163 5.38 -2.53 -5.03
CA PHE A 163 4.21 -3.35 -4.74
C PHE A 163 3.41 -3.71 -5.99
N LEU A 164 3.20 -2.76 -6.92
CA LEU A 164 2.61 -3.04 -8.24
C LEU A 164 3.43 -4.07 -9.02
N LYS A 165 4.76 -3.96 -8.98
CA LYS A 165 5.65 -4.96 -9.56
C LYS A 165 5.47 -6.33 -8.92
N ALA A 166 5.35 -6.41 -7.58
CA ALA A 166 5.08 -7.67 -6.88
C ALA A 166 3.77 -8.32 -7.36
N ILE A 167 2.69 -7.53 -7.49
CA ILE A 167 1.41 -7.99 -8.04
C ILE A 167 1.58 -8.50 -9.49
N ALA A 168 2.31 -7.79 -10.34
CA ALA A 168 2.50 -8.15 -11.74
C ALA A 168 3.32 -9.44 -11.93
N THR A 169 4.35 -9.65 -11.11
CA THR A 169 5.31 -10.75 -11.30
C THR A 169 4.95 -12.03 -10.55
N ASN A 170 4.03 -11.97 -9.57
CA ASN A 170 3.79 -13.11 -8.68
C ASN A 170 2.69 -14.06 -9.21
N PRO A 171 3.01 -15.31 -9.57
CA PRO A 171 2.10 -16.23 -10.25
C PRO A 171 0.94 -16.69 -9.36
N SER A 172 1.12 -16.66 -8.04
CA SER A 172 0.12 -17.09 -7.06
C SER A 172 -1.05 -16.11 -6.96
N VAL A 173 -0.89 -14.86 -7.41
CA VAL A 173 -1.96 -13.85 -7.41
C VAL A 173 -2.86 -14.05 -8.63
N ARG A 174 -4.14 -14.36 -8.39
CA ARG A 174 -5.13 -14.63 -9.45
C ARG A 174 -5.38 -13.38 -10.29
N ARG A 175 -5.76 -13.56 -11.56
CA ARG A 175 -5.96 -12.46 -12.53
C ARG A 175 -6.91 -11.36 -12.02
N ASP A 176 -8.04 -11.73 -11.44
CA ASP A 176 -9.04 -10.77 -10.94
C ASP A 176 -8.55 -10.07 -9.67
N GLU A 177 -7.87 -10.80 -8.78
CA GLU A 177 -7.26 -10.28 -7.57
C GLU A 177 -6.13 -9.29 -7.89
N ARG A 178 -5.30 -9.59 -8.89
CA ARG A 178 -4.27 -8.68 -9.40
C ARG A 178 -4.86 -7.35 -9.83
N ALA A 179 -5.97 -7.36 -10.57
CA ALA A 179 -6.63 -6.14 -11.01
C ALA A 179 -7.12 -5.30 -9.82
N GLN A 180 -7.80 -5.93 -8.84
CA GLN A 180 -8.30 -5.24 -7.65
C GLN A 180 -7.19 -4.68 -6.77
N LEU A 181 -6.08 -5.41 -6.61
CA LEU A 181 -4.92 -4.97 -5.84
C LEU A 181 -4.19 -3.81 -6.56
N ALA A 182 -4.02 -3.92 -7.88
CA ALA A 182 -3.38 -2.88 -8.69
C ALA A 182 -4.19 -1.58 -8.65
N GLU A 183 -5.50 -1.65 -8.83
CA GLU A 183 -6.43 -0.53 -8.71
C GLU A 183 -6.35 0.15 -7.34
N ARG A 184 -6.53 -0.62 -6.25
CA ARG A 184 -6.47 -0.06 -4.88
C ARG A 184 -5.12 0.59 -4.59
N THR A 185 -4.03 -0.02 -5.06
CA THR A 185 -2.68 0.52 -4.89
C THR A 185 -2.49 1.82 -5.67
N PHE A 186 -2.94 1.86 -6.92
CA PHE A 186 -2.84 3.04 -7.77
C PHE A 186 -3.67 4.20 -7.25
N LEU A 187 -4.93 3.97 -6.87
CA LEU A 187 -5.80 5.01 -6.32
C LEU A 187 -5.22 5.62 -5.03
N ARG A 188 -4.57 4.83 -4.19
CA ARG A 188 -3.82 5.33 -3.02
C ARG A 188 -2.61 6.17 -3.43
N CYS A 189 -1.83 5.71 -4.40
CA CYS A 189 -0.70 6.45 -4.95
C CYS A 189 -1.13 7.80 -5.53
N GLN A 190 -2.24 7.82 -6.26
CA GLN A 190 -2.89 8.99 -6.83
C GLN A 190 -3.33 9.98 -5.76
N ARG A 191 -4.06 9.52 -4.73
CA ARG A 191 -4.48 10.35 -3.58
C ARG A 191 -3.28 10.94 -2.85
N ALA A 192 -2.18 10.19 -2.76
CA ALA A 192 -0.93 10.65 -2.16
C ALA A 192 -0.14 11.63 -3.04
N GLY A 193 -0.51 11.83 -4.31
CA GLY A 193 0.22 12.68 -5.26
C GLY A 193 1.62 12.13 -5.60
N LEU A 194 1.78 10.81 -5.56
CA LEU A 194 3.06 10.09 -5.73
C LEU A 194 3.15 9.30 -7.04
N VAL A 195 2.26 9.56 -8.00
CA VAL A 195 2.28 8.90 -9.31
C VAL A 195 3.53 9.33 -10.07
N SER A 196 4.36 8.35 -10.40
CA SER A 196 5.59 8.52 -11.16
C SER A 196 5.56 7.68 -12.44
N ARG A 197 6.49 7.93 -13.36
CA ARG A 197 6.67 7.13 -14.57
C ARG A 197 6.80 5.63 -14.25
N GLU A 198 7.54 5.30 -13.20
CA GLU A 198 7.71 3.92 -12.75
C GLU A 198 6.37 3.31 -12.26
N VAL A 199 5.57 4.06 -11.50
CA VAL A 199 4.25 3.61 -11.03
C VAL A 199 3.34 3.28 -12.22
N VAL A 200 3.28 4.14 -13.23
CA VAL A 200 2.45 3.92 -14.44
C VAL A 200 2.92 2.69 -15.21
N GLN A 201 4.24 2.52 -15.38
CA GLN A 201 4.80 1.35 -16.05
C GLN A 201 4.48 0.04 -15.31
N GLN A 202 4.60 0.02 -13.97
CA GLN A 202 4.27 -1.18 -13.20
C GLN A 202 2.76 -1.42 -13.13
N LEU A 203 1.93 -0.37 -13.11
CA LEU A 203 0.47 -0.51 -13.20
C LEU A 203 0.06 -1.21 -14.49
N MET A 204 0.62 -0.78 -15.63
CA MET A 204 0.34 -1.40 -16.93
C MET A 204 0.68 -2.90 -16.95
N ARG A 205 1.75 -3.31 -16.26
CA ARG A 205 2.12 -4.73 -16.13
C ARG A 205 1.22 -5.50 -15.16
N ALA A 206 0.73 -4.85 -14.12
CA ALA A 206 -0.15 -5.46 -13.13
C ALA A 206 -1.59 -5.63 -13.64
N CYS A 207 -2.05 -4.76 -14.53
CA CYS A 207 -3.37 -4.82 -15.16
C CYS A 207 -3.39 -5.82 -16.32
N PRO A 208 -4.15 -6.93 -16.22
CA PRO A 208 -4.15 -7.97 -17.25
C PRO A 208 -5.03 -7.63 -18.47
N ARG A 209 -5.73 -6.49 -18.47
CA ARG A 209 -6.54 -6.00 -19.60
C ARG A 209 -6.26 -4.52 -19.85
N PRO A 210 -6.01 -4.08 -21.10
CA PRO A 210 -5.79 -2.67 -21.42
C PRO A 210 -6.93 -1.76 -20.95
N GLN A 211 -8.19 -2.23 -21.02
CA GLN A 211 -9.36 -1.46 -20.59
C GLN A 211 -9.33 -1.14 -19.09
N GLN A 212 -8.81 -2.04 -18.25
CA GLN A 212 -8.68 -1.81 -16.80
C GLN A 212 -7.61 -0.76 -16.51
N TYR A 213 -6.49 -0.80 -17.25
CA TYR A 213 -5.49 0.26 -17.16
C TYR A 213 -6.09 1.61 -17.59
N MET A 214 -6.78 1.64 -18.73
CA MET A 214 -7.40 2.86 -19.26
C MET A 214 -8.51 3.42 -18.38
N SER A 215 -9.29 2.58 -17.68
CA SER A 215 -10.30 3.07 -16.74
C SER A 215 -9.67 3.75 -15.52
N LEU A 216 -8.44 3.36 -15.15
CA LEU A 216 -7.71 3.96 -14.01
C LEU A 216 -6.96 5.22 -14.41
N VAL A 217 -6.21 5.18 -15.52
CA VAL A 217 -5.41 6.33 -15.94
C VAL A 217 -6.23 7.33 -16.74
N GLY A 218 -7.32 6.94 -17.40
CA GLY A 218 -8.10 7.78 -18.32
C GLY A 218 -7.66 7.63 -19.78
N THR A 219 -8.46 8.18 -20.70
CA THR A 219 -8.20 8.11 -22.15
C THR A 219 -7.47 9.36 -22.63
N PHE A 220 -6.16 9.44 -22.41
CA PHE A 220 -5.33 10.59 -22.81
C PHE A 220 -4.83 10.56 -24.26
N GLY A 221 -5.61 9.98 -25.17
CA GLY A 221 -5.32 10.00 -26.62
C GLY A 221 -4.10 9.17 -27.09
N ARG A 222 -3.32 8.57 -26.19
CA ARG A 222 -2.19 7.68 -26.50
C ARG A 222 -2.16 6.46 -25.58
N TYR A 223 -1.70 5.33 -26.11
CA TYR A 223 -1.45 4.09 -25.36
C TYR A 223 -0.05 3.56 -25.68
N PRO A 224 0.84 3.35 -24.70
CA PRO A 224 0.66 3.66 -23.27
C PRO A 224 0.61 5.18 -23.00
N VAL A 225 0.00 5.57 -21.88
CA VAL A 225 -0.08 6.98 -21.43
C VAL A 225 1.27 7.40 -20.86
N ASP A 226 1.82 8.55 -21.29
CA ASP A 226 3.03 9.10 -20.66
C ASP A 226 2.64 9.74 -19.31
N VAL A 227 3.55 9.73 -18.33
CA VAL A 227 3.32 10.39 -17.04
C VAL A 227 3.09 11.90 -17.23
N ASP A 228 3.68 12.47 -18.28
CA ASP A 228 3.55 13.89 -18.62
C ASP A 228 2.14 14.22 -19.18
N ASP A 229 1.36 13.22 -19.59
CA ASP A 229 -0.04 13.37 -20.01
C ASP A 229 -1.01 13.32 -18.80
N LEU A 230 -0.53 12.95 -17.61
CA LEU A 230 -1.37 12.80 -16.41
C LEU A 230 -1.57 14.14 -15.68
N PRO A 231 -2.68 14.31 -14.91
CA PRO A 231 -2.90 15.52 -14.14
C PRO A 231 -1.76 15.79 -13.14
N ASP A 232 -1.20 17.01 -13.12
CA ASP A 232 -0.11 17.41 -12.21
C ASP A 232 -0.37 17.10 -10.73
N LYS A 233 -1.64 17.16 -10.31
CA LYS A 233 -2.05 16.82 -8.94
C LYS A 233 -1.71 15.38 -8.54
N TRP A 234 -1.56 14.46 -9.49
CA TRP A 234 -1.19 13.07 -9.25
C TRP A 234 0.31 12.87 -9.00
N SER A 235 1.16 13.80 -9.45
CA SER A 235 2.63 13.72 -9.35
C SER A 235 3.24 14.84 -8.47
N ARG A 236 2.42 15.72 -7.89
CA ARG A 236 2.81 16.91 -7.12
C ARG A 236 3.85 16.65 -6.01
N ASN A 237 3.83 15.48 -5.39
CA ASN A 237 4.75 15.13 -4.29
C ASN A 237 6.01 14.38 -4.75
N ASN A 238 6.16 14.10 -6.05
CA ASN A 238 7.30 13.39 -6.60
C ASN A 238 8.50 14.33 -6.86
N ALA A 239 8.25 15.56 -7.33
CA ALA A 239 9.30 16.55 -7.65
C ALA A 239 10.04 17.11 -6.41
N ARG A 240 9.42 17.08 -5.23
CA ARG A 240 9.99 17.67 -4.00
C ARG A 240 11.08 16.82 -3.33
N ARG A 241 11.45 15.66 -3.89
CA ARG A 241 12.35 14.68 -3.25
C ARG A 241 13.55 14.24 -4.10
N GLY A 242 13.74 14.84 -5.28
CA GLY A 242 14.86 14.56 -6.18
C GLY A 242 16.05 15.51 -6.02
N GLY A 243 16.14 16.26 -4.91
CA GLY A 243 17.25 17.16 -4.59
C GLY A 243 18.23 16.52 -3.61
#